data_AF-A0AAU3VQG0-F1
#
_entry.id   AF-A0AAU3VQG0-F1
#
_cell.length_a   1.000
_cell.length_b   1.000
_cell.length_c   1.000
_cell.angle_alpha   90.00
_cell.angle_beta   90.00
_cell.angle_gamma   90.00
#
_symmetry.space_group_name_H-M   'P 1'
#
loop_
_entity.id
_entity.type
_entity.pdbx_description
1 polymer ?
#
loop_
_entity_poly.entity_id
_entity_poly.type
_entity_poly.pdbx_seq_one_letter_code
_entity_poly.pdbx_strand_id
1 'polypeptide(L)'
;MLASLLPGLRELRTPLAVGYLYALSLYLLLLDSIPTKVKDEGNLKPLYDVAHWLGKPAVLAAGAFLAYLIGSVLVVRATTLSRGIITAFLKVFDRFRRDTFEASTDDEDALDTSKAMGELTSGAIKNLWKYSGDRINRKLRPRPSEEALFHLVNQAMDHLLRDLPQLRTRLYTASKDMYGDYDRLAAEADLKANVGLAGIVLGSVMTAQVHGLWVLLWVPMGFLGYRGLSTARQANDYLVQAVVTDLVKSPSFEEFIDALGPSTEARPDPDYRGRTCRAGNRRQPSSD
;
A
#
# COMPACT_ATOMS: atom_id res chain seq x y z
N MET A 1 23.34 13.56 10.33
CA MET A 1 24.24 12.43 10.06
C MET A 1 24.13 11.26 11.04
N LEU A 2 23.48 11.40 12.21
CA LEU A 2 23.19 10.24 13.10
C LEU A 2 22.05 9.33 12.58
N ALA A 3 21.12 9.87 11.78
CA ALA A 3 19.98 9.12 11.24
C ALA A 3 20.37 8.03 10.20
N SER A 4 21.58 8.06 9.65
CA SER A 4 22.08 7.07 8.69
C SER A 4 22.89 5.94 9.33
N LEU A 5 23.28 6.06 10.62
CA LEU A 5 24.18 5.11 11.28
C LEU A 5 23.46 3.93 11.95
N LEU A 6 22.13 3.98 12.10
CA LEU A 6 21.34 2.91 12.72
C LEU A 6 20.06 2.64 11.91
N PRO A 7 20.15 1.87 10.81
CA PRO A 7 19.00 1.45 10.02
C PRO A 7 17.87 0.86 10.88
N GLY A 8 18.23 0.12 11.95
CA GLY A 8 17.27 -0.49 12.88
C GLY A 8 16.52 0.49 13.79
N LEU A 9 17.06 1.69 14.08
CA LEU A 9 16.37 2.65 14.96
C LEU A 9 15.10 3.21 14.30
N ARG A 10 15.07 3.24 12.97
CA ARG A 10 13.93 3.71 12.19
C ARG A 10 12.74 2.76 12.28
N GLU A 11 12.98 1.47 12.45
CA GLU A 11 11.91 0.48 12.62
C GLU A 11 11.31 0.51 14.03
N LEU A 12 12.10 0.91 15.04
CA LEU A 12 11.64 1.00 16.43
C LEU A 12 10.73 2.21 16.69
N ARG A 13 10.90 3.31 15.95
CA ARG A 13 10.16 4.56 16.21
C ARG A 13 8.65 4.42 16.03
N THR A 14 8.22 3.65 15.02
CA THR A 14 6.80 3.47 14.67
C THR A 14 6.04 2.72 15.76
N PRO A 15 6.43 1.48 16.15
CA PRO A 15 5.75 0.77 17.23
C PRO A 15 5.83 1.53 18.56
N LEU A 16 6.95 2.20 18.86
CA LEU A 16 7.05 2.99 20.09
C LEU A 16 6.10 4.19 20.11
N ALA A 17 6.02 4.97 19.03
CA ALA A 17 5.09 6.11 18.95
C ALA A 17 3.62 5.66 19.00
N VAL A 18 3.28 4.63 18.24
CA VAL A 18 1.92 4.04 18.20
C VAL A 18 1.56 3.46 19.57
N GLY A 19 2.51 2.76 20.19
CA GLY A 19 2.41 2.21 21.53
C GLY A 19 2.09 3.25 22.59
N TYR A 20 2.78 4.40 22.57
CA TYR A 20 2.49 5.48 23.49
C TYR A 20 1.10 6.08 23.30
N LEU A 21 0.65 6.26 22.05
CA LEU A 21 -0.69 6.77 21.78
C LEU A 21 -1.78 5.83 22.30
N TYR A 22 -1.62 4.52 22.10
CA TYR A 22 -2.54 3.53 22.65
C TYR A 22 -2.47 3.41 24.16
N ALA A 23 -1.27 3.40 24.74
CA ALA A 23 -1.08 3.37 26.19
C ALA A 23 -1.71 4.60 26.86
N LEU A 24 -1.56 5.79 26.25
CA LEU A 24 -2.21 7.01 26.72
C LEU A 24 -3.74 6.92 26.60
N SER A 25 -4.24 6.42 25.47
CA SER A 25 -5.68 6.22 25.26
C SER A 25 -6.25 5.28 26.33
N LEU A 26 -5.58 4.16 26.59
CA LEU A 26 -5.97 3.20 27.61
C LEU A 26 -5.87 3.79 29.02
N TYR A 27 -4.81 4.53 29.31
CA TYR A 27 -4.64 5.22 30.59
C TYR A 27 -5.80 6.20 30.86
N LEU A 28 -6.21 6.98 29.85
CA LEU A 28 -7.35 7.89 29.97
C LEU A 28 -8.67 7.15 30.19
N LEU A 29 -8.87 6.00 29.55
CA LEU A 29 -10.06 5.17 29.79
C LEU A 29 -10.09 4.57 31.21
N LEU A 30 -8.92 4.27 31.77
CA LEU A 30 -8.79 3.67 33.09
C LEU A 30 -8.65 4.71 34.21
N LEU A 31 -8.50 6.00 33.90
CA LEU A 31 -8.18 7.05 34.86
C LEU A 31 -9.16 7.07 36.03
N ASP A 32 -10.46 6.94 35.75
CA ASP A 32 -11.52 6.95 36.76
C ASP A 32 -11.54 5.66 37.61
N SER A 33 -10.95 4.58 37.11
CA SER A 33 -10.86 3.29 37.80
C SER A 33 -9.62 3.17 38.67
N ILE A 34 -8.61 4.04 38.51
CA ILE A 34 -7.36 3.97 39.27
C ILE A 34 -7.55 4.70 40.61
N PRO A 35 -7.57 3.98 41.76
CA PRO A 35 -7.74 4.61 43.07
C PRO A 35 -6.55 5.52 43.37
N THR A 36 -6.81 6.81 43.54
CA THR A 36 -5.79 7.84 43.85
C THR A 36 -5.23 7.74 45.26
N LYS A 37 -5.93 7.04 46.15
CA LYS A 37 -5.47 6.72 47.50
C LYS A 37 -5.38 5.21 47.62
N VAL A 38 -4.15 4.69 47.64
CA VAL A 38 -3.90 3.30 48.02
C VAL A 38 -4.32 3.19 49.49
N LYS A 39 -5.54 2.70 49.75
CA LYS A 39 -5.85 2.15 51.06
C LYS A 39 -4.92 0.95 51.26
N ASP A 40 -4.31 0.84 52.44
CA ASP A 40 -3.15 0.00 52.74
C ASP A 40 -3.28 -1.52 52.46
N GLU A 41 -4.45 -1.99 52.02
CA GLU A 41 -4.81 -3.40 51.83
C GLU A 41 -5.14 -3.80 50.38
N GLY A 42 -4.93 -2.92 49.39
CA GLY A 42 -5.25 -3.23 47.99
C GLY A 42 -4.28 -4.19 47.30
N ASN A 43 -4.79 -5.03 46.38
CA ASN A 43 -4.01 -5.95 45.52
C ASN A 43 -2.93 -5.27 44.67
N LEU A 44 -2.96 -3.94 44.53
CA LEU A 44 -1.97 -3.17 43.77
C LEU A 44 -0.74 -2.78 44.60
N LYS A 45 -0.76 -2.93 45.94
CA LYS A 45 0.35 -2.55 46.82
C LYS A 45 1.70 -3.16 46.40
N PRO A 46 1.81 -4.46 46.07
CA PRO A 46 3.07 -5.03 45.61
C PRO A 46 3.62 -4.38 44.34
N LEU A 47 2.74 -3.94 43.43
CA LEU A 47 3.16 -3.27 42.20
C LEU A 47 3.76 -1.89 42.47
N TYR A 48 3.18 -1.14 43.43
CA TYR A 48 3.72 0.16 43.87
C TYR A 48 5.05 -0.01 44.61
N ASP A 49 5.17 -1.03 45.46
CA ASP A 49 6.40 -1.32 46.20
C ASP A 49 7.54 -1.68 45.24
N VAL A 50 7.26 -2.52 44.23
CA VAL A 50 8.20 -2.87 43.16
C VAL A 50 8.60 -1.62 42.37
N ALA A 51 7.63 -0.78 41.97
CA ALA A 51 7.91 0.46 41.25
C ALA A 51 8.74 1.46 42.07
N HIS A 52 8.50 1.53 43.37
CA HIS A 52 9.29 2.36 44.29
C HIS A 52 10.72 1.84 44.43
N TRP A 53 10.89 0.51 44.56
CA TRP A 53 12.19 -0.14 44.71
C TRP A 53 13.05 -0.04 43.44
N LEU A 54 12.45 -0.22 42.26
CA LEU A 54 13.10 -0.08 40.95
C LEU A 54 13.53 1.36 40.64
N GLY A 55 12.85 2.34 41.25
CA GLY A 55 13.08 3.75 41.01
C GLY A 55 12.46 4.26 39.71
N LYS A 56 12.30 5.60 39.62
CA LYS A 56 11.64 6.27 38.50
C LYS A 56 12.22 5.90 37.12
N PRO A 57 13.56 5.85 36.92
CA PRO A 57 14.11 5.54 35.60
C PRO A 57 13.74 4.14 35.10
N ALA A 58 13.75 3.14 35.98
CA ALA A 58 13.43 1.77 35.61
C ALA A 58 11.93 1.58 35.33
N VAL A 59 11.05 2.27 36.08
CA VAL A 59 9.61 2.29 35.79
C VAL A 59 9.33 2.94 34.43
N LEU A 60 10.01 4.05 34.10
CA LEU A 60 9.90 4.67 32.78
C LEU A 60 10.39 3.74 31.67
N ALA A 61 11.51 3.05 31.87
CA ALA A 61 12.03 2.08 30.91
C ALA A 61 11.05 0.89 30.71
N ALA A 62 10.48 0.36 31.78
CA ALA A 62 9.48 -0.70 31.72
C ALA A 62 8.20 -0.24 31.00
N GLY A 63 7.73 0.97 31.29
CA GLY A 63 6.58 1.58 30.61
C GLY A 63 6.84 1.80 29.11
N ALA A 64 8.03 2.29 28.75
CA ALA A 64 8.46 2.45 27.36
C ALA A 64 8.52 1.10 26.62
N PHE A 65 9.02 0.06 27.29
CA PHE A 65 9.06 -1.29 26.75
C PHE A 65 7.66 -1.87 26.54
N LEU A 66 6.74 -1.70 27.51
CA LEU A 66 5.35 -2.11 27.36
C LEU A 66 4.64 -1.37 26.22
N ALA A 67 4.85 -0.06 26.11
CA ALA A 67 4.34 0.73 25.00
C ALA A 67 4.86 0.17 23.67
N TYR A 68 6.16 -0.08 23.54
CA TYR A 68 6.73 -0.71 22.36
C TYR A 68 6.08 -2.06 22.02
N LEU A 69 5.86 -2.94 23.02
CA LEU A 69 5.19 -4.23 22.80
C LEU A 69 3.76 -4.05 22.28
N ILE A 70 2.96 -3.17 22.92
CA ILE A 70 1.60 -2.84 22.49
C ILE A 70 1.61 -2.35 21.04
N GLY A 71 2.50 -1.41 20.73
CA GLY A 71 2.62 -0.89 19.37
C GLY A 71 3.07 -1.94 18.36
N SER A 72 3.99 -2.84 18.72
CA SER A 72 4.44 -3.91 17.81
C SER A 72 3.32 -4.87 17.41
N VAL A 73 2.35 -5.09 18.31
CA VAL A 73 1.16 -5.92 18.04
C VAL A 73 0.11 -5.15 17.24
N LEU A 74 -0.02 -3.85 17.46
CA LEU A 74 -1.08 -3.02 16.87
C LEU A 74 -0.69 -2.33 15.56
N VAL A 75 0.60 -2.28 15.20
CA VAL A 75 1.05 -1.68 13.95
C VAL A 75 0.48 -2.47 12.76
N VAL A 76 -0.29 -1.78 11.94
CA VAL A 76 -0.84 -2.28 10.68
C VAL A 76 0.02 -1.74 9.54
N ARG A 77 0.43 -2.62 8.61
CA ARG A 77 1.13 -2.18 7.39
C ARG A 77 0.23 -1.27 6.57
N ALA A 78 0.76 -0.14 6.09
CA ALA A 78 -0.01 0.83 5.30
C ALA A 78 -0.68 0.17 4.06
N THR A 79 -0.03 -0.84 3.48
CA THR A 79 -0.56 -1.61 2.35
C THR A 79 -1.84 -2.39 2.70
N THR A 80 -1.85 -3.11 3.83
CA THR A 80 -3.03 -3.85 4.31
C THR A 80 -4.16 -2.89 4.72
N LEU A 81 -3.81 -1.79 5.38
CA LEU A 81 -4.75 -0.77 5.85
C LEU A 81 -5.62 -0.21 4.72
N SER A 82 -4.99 0.10 3.58
CA SER A 82 -5.63 0.78 2.46
C SER A 82 -6.85 0.02 1.88
N ARG A 83 -6.83 -1.31 1.88
CA ARG A 83 -7.91 -2.11 1.27
C ARG A 83 -9.15 -2.19 2.16
N GLY A 84 -8.97 -2.39 3.46
CA GLY A 84 -10.06 -2.60 4.40
C GLY A 84 -10.66 -1.32 4.97
N ILE A 85 -9.82 -0.35 5.35
CA ILE A 85 -10.30 0.86 6.02
C ILE A 85 -11.00 1.81 5.05
N ILE A 86 -10.50 1.94 3.82
CA ILE A 86 -11.14 2.85 2.85
C ILE A 86 -12.54 2.38 2.51
N THR A 87 -12.75 1.07 2.32
CA THR A 87 -14.09 0.53 2.04
C THR A 87 -15.02 0.63 3.25
N ALA A 88 -14.52 0.39 4.46
CA ALA A 88 -15.31 0.56 5.68
C ALA A 88 -15.65 2.04 5.94
N PHE A 89 -14.67 2.93 5.82
CA PHE A 89 -14.84 4.37 6.02
C PHE A 89 -15.78 4.97 4.99
N LEU A 90 -15.61 4.63 3.70
CA LEU A 90 -16.53 5.09 2.65
C LEU A 90 -17.96 4.61 2.91
N LYS A 91 -18.18 3.39 3.41
CA LYS A 91 -19.53 2.92 3.76
C LYS A 91 -20.14 3.68 4.94
N VAL A 92 -19.35 3.96 5.99
CA VAL A 92 -19.80 4.75 7.14
C VAL A 92 -20.07 6.20 6.75
N PHE A 93 -19.19 6.77 5.94
CA PHE A 93 -19.30 8.13 5.44
C PHE A 93 -20.45 8.29 4.45
N ASP A 94 -20.70 7.31 3.57
CA ASP A 94 -21.84 7.32 2.66
C ASP A 94 -23.16 7.24 3.44
N ARG A 95 -23.21 6.45 4.53
CA ARG A 95 -24.37 6.44 5.42
C ARG A 95 -24.58 7.80 6.10
N PHE A 96 -23.52 8.37 6.67
CA PHE A 96 -23.58 9.69 7.31
C PHE A 96 -23.98 10.78 6.30
N ARG A 97 -23.43 10.74 5.08
CA ARG A 97 -23.77 11.69 4.02
C ARG A 97 -25.23 11.55 3.59
N ARG A 98 -25.77 10.34 3.46
CA ARG A 98 -27.20 10.15 3.15
C ARG A 98 -28.10 10.75 4.22
N ASP A 99 -27.80 10.53 5.48
CA ASP A 99 -28.62 11.03 6.59
C ASP A 99 -28.52 12.57 6.73
N THR A 100 -27.38 13.16 6.33
CA THR A 100 -27.16 14.62 6.46
C THR A 100 -27.50 15.40 5.18
N PHE A 101 -27.64 14.73 4.04
CA PHE A 101 -27.76 15.37 2.71
C PHE A 101 -28.99 14.90 1.92
N GLU A 102 -30.06 14.49 2.61
CA GLU A 102 -31.37 14.18 2.00
C GLU A 102 -32.16 15.47 1.60
N ALA A 103 -31.52 16.63 1.59
CA ALA A 103 -32.13 17.92 1.26
C ALA A 103 -31.65 18.57 -0.07
N SER A 104 -30.85 17.87 -0.89
CA SER A 104 -30.38 18.42 -2.17
C SER A 104 -30.17 17.31 -3.20
N THR A 105 -31.27 16.70 -3.65
CA THR A 105 -31.32 15.89 -4.87
C THR A 105 -31.25 16.78 -6.09
N ASP A 106 -30.06 16.86 -6.67
CA ASP A 106 -29.76 17.00 -8.10
C ASP A 106 -28.23 17.03 -8.19
N ASP A 107 -27.56 15.89 -8.41
CA ASP A 107 -26.21 15.91 -9.00
C ASP A 107 -25.71 14.53 -9.42
N GLU A 108 -25.45 14.42 -10.72
CA GLU A 108 -24.86 13.32 -11.49
C GLU A 108 -23.35 13.10 -11.21
N ASP A 109 -22.74 13.77 -10.23
CA ASP A 109 -21.28 13.88 -10.08
C ASP A 109 -20.64 12.88 -9.10
N ALA A 110 -21.38 11.86 -8.64
CA ALA A 110 -20.84 10.84 -7.73
C ALA A 110 -19.79 9.89 -8.36
N LEU A 111 -19.45 10.04 -9.65
CA LEU A 111 -18.48 9.17 -10.34
C LEU A 111 -17.01 9.62 -10.25
N ASP A 112 -16.70 10.82 -9.75
CA ASP A 112 -15.35 11.41 -9.87
C ASP A 112 -14.40 11.16 -8.67
N THR A 113 -14.92 10.65 -7.55
CA THR A 113 -14.07 10.28 -6.38
C THR A 113 -13.23 9.02 -6.65
N SER A 114 -13.64 8.19 -7.61
CA SER A 114 -12.80 7.08 -8.09
C SER A 114 -11.61 7.56 -8.93
N LYS A 115 -11.74 8.70 -9.63
CA LYS A 115 -10.71 9.31 -10.47
C LYS A 115 -9.60 9.95 -9.63
N ALA A 116 -9.93 10.66 -8.55
CA ALA A 116 -8.93 11.20 -7.62
C ALA A 116 -8.09 10.09 -6.94
N MET A 117 -8.65 8.88 -6.81
CA MET A 117 -7.92 7.72 -6.28
C MET A 117 -7.05 7.03 -7.34
N GLY A 118 -7.38 7.20 -8.63
CA GLY A 118 -6.70 6.64 -9.80
C GLY A 118 -5.61 7.52 -10.42
N GLU A 119 -5.62 8.84 -10.22
CA GLU A 119 -4.71 9.78 -10.90
C GLU A 119 -3.24 9.58 -10.55
N LEU A 120 -2.90 9.22 -9.31
CA LEU A 120 -1.49 9.08 -8.90
C LEU A 120 -0.89 7.70 -9.20
N THR A 121 -1.73 6.66 -9.32
CA THR A 121 -1.34 5.41 -9.99
C THR A 121 -1.31 5.55 -11.50
N SER A 122 -2.01 6.54 -12.08
CA SER A 122 -2.06 6.68 -13.53
C SER A 122 -0.67 6.90 -14.13
N GLY A 123 0.26 7.57 -13.46
CA GLY A 123 1.62 7.77 -13.96
C GLY A 123 2.41 6.47 -14.06
N ALA A 124 2.50 5.73 -12.95
CA ALA A 124 3.19 4.43 -12.91
C ALA A 124 2.48 3.38 -13.76
N ILE A 125 1.14 3.32 -13.71
CA ILE A 125 0.33 2.43 -14.55
C ILE A 125 0.49 2.81 -16.01
N LYS A 126 0.45 4.08 -16.41
CA LYS A 126 0.63 4.52 -17.80
C LYS A 126 2.03 4.20 -18.30
N ASN A 127 3.05 4.39 -17.47
CA ASN A 127 4.42 3.99 -17.82
C ASN A 127 4.54 2.48 -17.95
N LEU A 128 3.97 1.71 -17.02
CA LEU A 128 3.92 0.25 -17.10
C LEU A 128 3.10 -0.22 -18.30
N TRP A 129 1.98 0.43 -18.62
CA TRP A 129 1.08 0.11 -19.73
C TRP A 129 1.72 0.43 -21.07
N LYS A 130 2.50 1.53 -21.15
CA LYS A 130 3.33 1.83 -22.30
C LYS A 130 4.46 0.80 -22.46
N TYR A 131 5.13 0.44 -21.37
CA TYR A 131 6.21 -0.55 -21.38
C TYR A 131 5.73 -1.96 -21.73
N SER A 132 4.69 -2.44 -21.02
CA SER A 132 4.09 -3.75 -21.23
C SER A 132 3.35 -3.80 -22.56
N GLY A 133 2.59 -2.76 -22.90
CA GLY A 133 1.92 -2.63 -24.20
C GLY A 133 2.90 -2.74 -25.36
N ASP A 134 4.06 -2.06 -25.30
CA ASP A 134 5.07 -2.16 -26.36
C ASP A 134 5.71 -3.56 -26.47
N ARG A 135 5.91 -4.28 -25.36
CA ARG A 135 6.42 -5.68 -25.40
C ARG A 135 5.33 -6.66 -25.86
N ILE A 136 4.12 -6.55 -25.30
CA ILE A 136 2.94 -7.40 -25.56
C ILE A 136 2.53 -7.25 -27.02
N ASN A 137 2.41 -6.02 -27.52
CA ASN A 137 2.01 -5.73 -28.91
C ASN A 137 3.07 -6.18 -29.94
N ARG A 138 4.34 -6.34 -29.54
CA ARG A 138 5.35 -6.98 -30.40
C ARG A 138 5.19 -8.50 -30.48
N LYS A 139 4.77 -9.15 -29.40
CA LYS A 139 4.62 -10.62 -29.33
C LYS A 139 3.26 -11.10 -29.85
N LEU A 140 2.17 -10.34 -29.63
CA LEU A 140 0.82 -10.73 -30.03
C LEU A 140 0.45 -10.18 -31.41
N ARG A 141 0.45 -11.05 -32.41
CA ARG A 141 -0.25 -10.84 -33.68
C ARG A 141 -1.32 -11.91 -33.85
N PRO A 142 -2.61 -11.57 -34.04
CA PRO A 142 -3.18 -10.23 -34.28
C PRO A 142 -3.28 -9.33 -33.02
N ARG A 143 -3.43 -8.02 -33.24
CA ARG A 143 -3.54 -7.01 -32.16
C ARG A 143 -4.76 -7.34 -31.28
N PRO A 144 -4.59 -7.60 -29.97
CA PRO A 144 -5.71 -7.88 -29.09
C PRO A 144 -6.65 -6.67 -29.00
N SER A 145 -7.93 -6.91 -28.73
CA SER A 145 -8.87 -5.83 -28.41
C SER A 145 -8.41 -5.05 -27.18
N GLU A 146 -8.80 -3.78 -27.06
CA GLU A 146 -8.42 -2.94 -25.91
C GLU A 146 -8.89 -3.56 -24.58
N GLU A 147 -10.07 -4.18 -24.57
CA GLU A 147 -10.59 -4.92 -23.42
C GLU A 147 -9.71 -6.12 -23.06
N ALA A 148 -9.29 -6.93 -24.05
CA ALA A 148 -8.41 -8.07 -23.80
C ALA A 148 -7.04 -7.63 -23.26
N LEU A 149 -6.50 -6.52 -23.76
CA LEU A 149 -5.25 -5.95 -23.27
C LEU A 149 -5.40 -5.42 -21.85
N PHE A 150 -6.52 -4.77 -21.52
CA PHE A 150 -6.81 -4.33 -20.15
C PHE A 150 -6.90 -5.50 -19.16
N HIS A 151 -7.59 -6.58 -19.53
CA HIS A 151 -7.66 -7.80 -18.71
C HIS A 151 -6.29 -8.46 -18.51
N LEU A 152 -5.50 -8.58 -19.58
CA LEU A 152 -4.14 -9.13 -19.51
C LEU A 152 -3.22 -8.31 -18.62
N VAL A 153 -3.27 -6.99 -18.73
CA VAL A 153 -2.46 -6.08 -17.89
C VAL A 153 -2.88 -6.18 -16.42
N ASN A 154 -4.19 -6.25 -16.13
CA ASN A 154 -4.66 -6.44 -14.75
C ASN A 154 -4.22 -7.77 -14.16
N GLN A 155 -4.25 -8.86 -14.95
CA GLN A 155 -3.76 -10.16 -14.52
C GLN A 155 -2.24 -10.13 -14.27
N ALA A 156 -1.47 -9.54 -15.18
CA ALA A 156 -0.03 -9.36 -15.02
C ALA A 156 0.32 -8.54 -13.77
N MET A 157 -0.46 -7.49 -13.51
CA MET A 157 -0.31 -6.66 -12.31
C MET A 157 -0.59 -7.47 -11.05
N ASP A 158 -1.64 -8.29 -11.01
CA ASP A 158 -1.94 -9.11 -9.84
C ASP A 158 -0.81 -10.12 -9.54
N HIS A 159 -0.23 -10.74 -10.58
CA HIS A 159 0.98 -11.56 -10.44
C HIS A 159 2.18 -10.76 -9.90
N LEU A 160 2.42 -9.57 -10.45
CA LEU A 160 3.50 -8.69 -9.99
C LEU A 160 3.32 -8.24 -8.53
N LEU A 161 2.07 -7.96 -8.12
CA LEU A 161 1.72 -7.58 -6.75
C LEU A 161 1.97 -8.73 -5.76
N ARG A 162 1.74 -9.98 -6.16
CA ARG A 162 2.06 -11.17 -5.34
C ARG A 162 3.57 -11.35 -5.15
N ASP A 163 4.36 -10.94 -6.14
CA ASP A 163 5.83 -11.05 -6.12
C ASP A 163 6.54 -9.87 -5.44
N LEU A 164 5.82 -8.82 -5.04
CA LEU A 164 6.41 -7.65 -4.36
C LEU A 164 7.35 -7.98 -3.18
N PRO A 165 7.09 -8.99 -2.32
CA PRO A 165 8.03 -9.37 -1.28
C PRO A 165 9.39 -9.82 -1.84
N GLN A 166 9.40 -10.55 -2.95
CA GLN A 166 10.63 -11.02 -3.60
C GLN A 166 11.30 -9.91 -4.42
N LEU A 167 10.52 -9.00 -5.01
CA LEU A 167 11.07 -7.85 -5.73
C LEU A 167 11.91 -6.96 -4.81
N ARG A 168 11.53 -6.82 -3.54
CA ARG A 168 12.31 -6.07 -2.54
C ARG A 168 13.70 -6.65 -2.31
N THR A 169 13.82 -7.96 -2.13
CA THR A 169 15.12 -8.61 -1.87
C THR A 169 16.02 -8.56 -3.11
N ARG A 170 15.43 -8.67 -4.30
CA ARG A 170 16.16 -8.51 -5.56
C ARG A 170 16.59 -7.07 -5.80
N LEU A 171 15.71 -6.09 -5.52
CA LEU A 171 16.04 -4.68 -5.63
C LEU A 171 17.22 -4.31 -4.71
N TYR A 172 17.25 -4.83 -3.48
CA TYR A 172 18.37 -4.62 -2.57
C TYR A 172 19.71 -5.09 -3.16
N THR A 173 19.70 -6.24 -3.84
CA THR A 173 20.90 -6.79 -4.48
C THR A 173 21.27 -6.03 -5.76
N ALA A 174 20.29 -5.61 -6.55
CA ALA A 174 20.49 -4.96 -7.85
C ALA A 174 20.89 -3.48 -7.72
N SER A 175 20.25 -2.73 -6.82
CA SER A 175 20.49 -1.30 -6.61
C SER A 175 20.20 -0.90 -5.17
N LYS A 176 21.27 -0.79 -4.36
CA LYS A 176 21.19 -0.37 -2.95
C LYS A 176 20.59 1.04 -2.80
N ASP A 177 20.87 1.93 -3.75
CA ASP A 177 20.39 3.32 -3.70
C ASP A 177 18.87 3.39 -3.89
N MET A 178 18.33 2.72 -4.92
CA MET A 178 16.88 2.64 -5.12
C MET A 178 16.16 1.93 -3.97
N TYR A 179 16.78 0.87 -3.41
CA TYR A 179 16.22 0.22 -2.23
C TYR A 179 16.20 1.16 -1.02
N GLY A 180 17.25 1.97 -0.82
CA GLY A 180 17.31 2.95 0.27
C GLY A 180 16.18 3.98 0.20
N ASP A 181 15.87 4.48 -1.00
CA ASP A 181 14.73 5.39 -1.21
C ASP A 181 13.38 4.72 -0.98
N TYR A 182 13.19 3.51 -1.53
CA TYR A 182 12.02 2.68 -1.30
C TYR A 182 11.76 2.48 0.20
N ASP A 183 12.77 2.00 0.92
CA ASP A 183 12.70 1.64 2.33
C ASP A 183 12.48 2.86 3.22
N ARG A 184 13.11 4.01 2.88
CA ARG A 184 12.83 5.29 3.55
C ARG A 184 11.37 5.71 3.41
N LEU A 185 10.83 5.70 2.20
CA LEU A 185 9.44 6.09 1.94
C LEU A 185 8.45 5.11 2.57
N ALA A 186 8.73 3.81 2.49
CA ALA A 186 7.89 2.78 3.12
C ALA A 186 7.83 2.97 4.65
N ALA A 187 8.98 3.17 5.31
CA ALA A 187 9.03 3.38 6.75
C ALA A 187 8.37 4.71 7.19
N GLU A 188 8.41 5.75 6.35
CA GLU A 188 7.70 7.00 6.60
C GLU A 188 6.19 6.85 6.41
N ALA A 189 5.77 6.10 5.39
CA ALA A 189 4.38 5.78 5.13
C ALA A 189 3.75 5.01 6.29
N ASP A 190 4.42 3.96 6.77
CA ASP A 190 3.96 3.16 7.90
C ASP A 190 3.87 4.00 9.19
N LEU A 191 4.83 4.89 9.43
CA LEU A 191 4.79 5.80 10.58
C LEU A 191 3.54 6.70 10.52
N LYS A 192 3.33 7.41 9.41
CA LYS A 192 2.20 8.35 9.26
C LYS A 192 0.85 7.65 9.33
N ALA A 193 0.72 6.49 8.67
CA ALA A 193 -0.51 5.72 8.65
C ALA A 193 -0.91 5.25 10.06
N ASN A 194 0.03 4.66 10.80
CA ASN A 194 -0.26 4.14 12.14
C ASN A 194 -0.42 5.23 13.19
N VAL A 195 0.39 6.30 13.14
CA VAL A 195 0.23 7.45 14.05
C VAL A 195 -1.10 8.15 13.79
N GLY A 196 -1.51 8.32 12.53
CA GLY A 196 -2.82 8.86 12.19
C GLY A 196 -3.96 8.01 12.77
N LEU A 197 -3.88 6.67 12.62
CA LEU A 197 -4.89 5.77 13.16
C LEU A 197 -4.94 5.77 14.70
N ALA A 198 -3.80 5.63 15.36
CA ALA A 198 -3.73 5.69 16.82
C ALA A 198 -4.15 7.05 17.37
N GLY A 199 -3.85 8.14 16.64
CA GLY A 199 -4.29 9.49 16.95
C GLY A 199 -5.81 9.66 16.85
N ILE A 200 -6.47 9.03 15.87
CA ILE A 200 -7.94 8.99 15.81
C ILE A 200 -8.51 8.28 17.03
N VAL A 201 -7.95 7.13 17.43
CA VAL A 201 -8.38 6.40 18.64
C VAL A 201 -8.25 7.27 19.89
N LEU A 202 -7.09 7.92 20.07
CA LEU A 202 -6.88 8.84 21.19
C LEU A 202 -7.88 10.01 21.15
N GLY A 203 -8.08 10.63 19.99
CA GLY A 203 -9.05 11.70 19.81
C GLY A 203 -10.47 11.28 20.17
N SER A 204 -10.86 10.05 19.81
CA SER A 204 -12.16 9.46 20.19
C SER A 204 -12.29 9.31 21.71
N VAL A 205 -11.26 8.80 22.38
CA VAL A 205 -11.25 8.67 23.85
C VAL A 205 -11.35 10.04 24.52
N MET A 206 -10.57 11.04 24.06
CA MET A 206 -10.62 12.39 24.63
C MET A 206 -11.97 13.08 24.38
N THR A 207 -12.61 12.81 23.24
CA THR A 207 -13.95 13.33 22.92
C THR A 207 -14.99 12.77 23.90
N ALA A 208 -14.90 11.49 24.24
CA ALA A 208 -15.81 10.84 25.16
C ALA A 208 -15.58 11.22 26.63
N GLN A 209 -14.31 11.32 27.07
CA GLN A 209 -13.97 11.49 28.48
C GLN A 209 -13.79 12.95 28.92
N VAL A 210 -13.39 13.84 28.01
CA VAL A 210 -12.97 15.20 28.38
C VAL A 210 -13.90 16.27 27.81
N HIS A 211 -13.98 16.38 26.48
CA HIS A 211 -14.80 17.41 25.83
C HIS A 211 -15.05 17.08 24.35
N GLY A 212 -16.24 17.42 23.84
CA GLY A 212 -16.59 17.21 22.43
C GLY A 212 -15.71 17.95 21.40
N LEU A 213 -14.89 18.92 21.83
CA LEU A 213 -14.02 19.70 20.93
C LEU A 213 -12.83 18.88 20.44
N TRP A 214 -12.48 17.81 21.15
CA TRP A 214 -11.40 16.90 20.74
C TRP A 214 -11.69 16.16 19.44
N VAL A 215 -12.93 16.18 18.94
CA VAL A 215 -13.27 15.69 17.60
C VAL A 215 -12.48 16.43 16.51
N LEU A 216 -12.06 17.69 16.75
CA LEU A 216 -11.23 18.45 15.82
C LEU A 216 -9.86 17.79 15.58
N LEU A 217 -9.36 16.93 16.49
CA LEU A 217 -8.14 16.15 16.26
C LEU A 217 -8.29 15.08 15.17
N TRP A 218 -9.52 14.65 14.86
CA TRP A 218 -9.74 13.63 13.83
C TRP A 218 -9.29 14.12 12.45
N VAL A 219 -9.47 15.40 12.15
CA VAL A 219 -9.11 15.99 10.86
C VAL A 219 -7.61 15.91 10.59
N PRO A 220 -6.70 16.47 11.42
CA PRO A 220 -5.27 16.36 11.18
C PRO A 220 -4.76 14.92 11.28
N MET A 221 -5.33 14.07 12.14
CA MET A 221 -4.91 12.66 12.27
C MET A 221 -5.35 11.82 11.07
N GLY A 222 -6.57 12.03 10.57
CA GLY A 222 -7.06 11.43 9.33
C GLY A 222 -6.25 11.89 8.12
N PHE A 223 -5.91 13.19 8.04
CA PHE A 223 -5.05 13.73 7.01
C PHE A 223 -3.63 13.15 7.05
N LEU A 224 -3.07 12.97 8.26
CA LEU A 224 -1.78 12.31 8.45
C LEU A 224 -1.82 10.85 7.96
N GLY A 225 -2.87 10.12 8.31
CA GLY A 225 -3.08 8.75 7.84
C GLY A 225 -3.20 8.66 6.32
N TYR A 226 -3.98 9.56 5.71
CA TYR A 226 -4.11 9.69 4.27
C TYR A 226 -2.77 9.98 3.59
N ARG A 227 -1.98 10.92 4.13
CA ARG A 227 -0.62 11.20 3.63
C ARG A 227 0.29 9.99 3.74
N GLY A 228 0.18 9.21 4.82
CA GLY A 228 0.90 7.94 4.96
C GLY A 228 0.57 6.96 3.83
N LEU A 229 -0.72 6.79 3.51
CA LEU A 229 -1.15 5.96 2.39
C LEU A 229 -0.63 6.47 1.03
N SER A 230 -0.60 7.79 0.82
CA SER A 230 -0.02 8.39 -0.37
C SER A 230 1.49 8.12 -0.48
N THR A 231 2.25 8.29 0.62
CA THR A 231 3.68 7.96 0.66
C THR A 231 3.95 6.47 0.40
N ALA A 232 3.07 5.57 0.86
CA ALA A 232 3.20 4.13 0.55
C ALA A 232 3.11 3.84 -0.96
N ARG A 233 2.28 4.60 -1.68
CA ARG A 233 2.16 4.48 -3.14
C ARG A 233 3.45 4.94 -3.82
N GLN A 234 3.99 6.09 -3.41
CA GLN A 234 5.26 6.60 -3.93
C GLN A 234 6.40 5.60 -3.72
N ALA A 235 6.43 4.88 -2.59
CA ALA A 235 7.40 3.80 -2.39
C ALA A 235 7.22 2.69 -3.45
N ASN A 236 5.99 2.24 -3.71
CA ASN A 236 5.74 1.20 -4.71
C ASN A 236 6.14 1.62 -6.13
N ASP A 237 6.11 2.91 -6.46
CA ASP A 237 6.56 3.41 -7.77
C ASP A 237 8.05 3.11 -8.02
N TYR A 238 8.90 3.11 -6.99
CA TYR A 238 10.31 2.70 -7.11
C TYR A 238 10.45 1.21 -7.47
N LEU A 239 9.60 0.35 -6.91
CA LEU A 239 9.59 -1.08 -7.26
C LEU A 239 9.15 -1.28 -8.71
N VAL A 240 8.10 -0.57 -9.13
CA VAL A 240 7.60 -0.62 -10.51
C VAL A 240 8.66 -0.11 -11.49
N GLN A 241 9.31 1.03 -11.18
CA GLN A 241 10.36 1.60 -12.01
C GLN A 241 11.55 0.64 -12.13
N ALA A 242 11.93 -0.06 -11.07
CA ALA A 242 13.00 -1.07 -11.11
C ALA A 242 12.66 -2.26 -12.02
N VAL A 243 11.39 -2.68 -12.07
CA VAL A 243 10.95 -3.73 -13.01
C VAL A 243 10.90 -3.21 -14.44
N VAL A 244 10.39 -2.00 -14.66
CA VAL A 244 10.31 -1.39 -16.01
C VAL A 244 11.68 -1.14 -16.62
N THR A 245 12.67 -0.80 -15.80
CA THR A 245 14.06 -0.57 -16.24
C THR A 245 14.87 -1.86 -16.39
N ASP A 246 14.23 -3.04 -16.26
CA ASP A 246 14.86 -4.36 -16.25
C ASP A 246 15.99 -4.50 -15.20
N LEU A 247 16.05 -3.62 -14.18
CA LEU A 247 16.97 -3.74 -13.05
C LEU A 247 16.67 -4.99 -12.22
N VAL A 248 15.39 -5.34 -12.12
CA VAL A 248 14.91 -6.53 -11.41
C VAL A 248 14.02 -7.35 -12.33
N LYS A 249 14.45 -8.57 -12.66
CA LYS A 249 13.61 -9.55 -13.36
C LYS A 249 12.59 -10.14 -12.40
N SER A 250 11.30 -10.11 -12.78
CA SER A 250 10.23 -10.81 -12.06
C SER A 250 9.99 -12.18 -12.72
N PRO A 251 10.20 -13.32 -12.03
CA PRO A 251 10.04 -14.64 -12.63
C PRO A 251 8.60 -14.89 -13.06
N SER A 252 7.62 -14.52 -12.23
CA SER A 252 6.21 -14.71 -12.57
C SER A 252 5.79 -13.83 -13.76
N PHE A 253 6.38 -12.65 -13.89
CA PHE A 253 6.11 -11.77 -15.02
C PHE A 253 6.72 -12.32 -16.31
N GLU A 254 7.96 -12.81 -16.27
CA GLU A 254 8.57 -13.46 -17.43
C GLU A 254 7.83 -14.75 -17.79
N GLU A 255 7.46 -15.57 -16.81
CA GLU A 255 6.64 -16.78 -17.01
C GLU A 255 5.27 -16.42 -17.60
N PHE A 256 4.62 -15.36 -17.15
CA PHE A 256 3.37 -14.86 -17.74
C PHE A 256 3.56 -14.38 -19.18
N ILE A 257 4.62 -13.60 -19.44
CA ILE A 257 4.95 -13.09 -20.78
C ILE A 257 5.37 -14.21 -21.75
N ASP A 258 5.96 -15.29 -21.24
CA ASP A 258 6.36 -16.46 -22.01
C ASP A 258 5.20 -17.45 -22.18
N ALA A 259 4.29 -17.56 -21.19
CA ALA A 259 3.03 -18.27 -21.31
C ALA A 259 2.08 -17.61 -22.32
N LEU A 260 2.18 -16.29 -22.49
CA LEU A 260 1.51 -15.59 -23.60
C LEU A 260 2.06 -16.03 -24.96
N GLY A 261 3.31 -16.53 -25.01
CA GLY A 261 3.94 -17.24 -26.13
C GLY A 261 3.94 -16.48 -27.46
N PRO A 262 4.69 -16.94 -28.47
CA PRO A 262 4.27 -16.68 -29.84
C PRO A 262 2.94 -17.41 -29.97
N SER A 263 1.83 -16.66 -29.95
CA SER A 263 0.48 -17.19 -30.19
C SER A 263 0.60 -18.29 -31.23
N THR A 264 0.31 -19.50 -30.74
CA THR A 264 0.35 -20.79 -31.40
C THR A 264 0.39 -20.63 -32.90
N GLU A 265 1.47 -21.13 -33.52
CA GLU A 265 1.59 -21.46 -34.94
C GLU A 265 0.32 -21.11 -35.67
N ALA A 266 0.37 -20.03 -36.47
CA ALA A 266 -0.66 -19.70 -37.45
C ALA A 266 -1.27 -21.01 -37.92
N ARG A 267 -2.44 -21.37 -37.37
CA ARG A 267 -3.08 -22.65 -37.62
C ARG A 267 -3.13 -22.66 -39.13
N PRO A 268 -2.34 -23.51 -39.83
CA PRO A 268 -2.14 -23.36 -41.26
C PRO A 268 -3.54 -23.35 -41.81
N ASP A 269 -3.92 -22.21 -42.39
CA ASP A 269 -5.30 -21.96 -42.78
C ASP A 269 -5.73 -23.21 -43.55
N PRO A 270 -6.69 -24.00 -43.03
CA PRO A 270 -7.09 -25.24 -43.71
C PRO A 270 -7.65 -24.93 -45.10
N ASP A 271 -7.94 -23.64 -45.37
CA ASP A 271 -8.39 -23.12 -46.64
C ASP A 271 -7.26 -22.58 -47.55
N TYR A 272 -5.98 -22.71 -47.16
CA TYR A 272 -4.85 -22.58 -48.10
C TYR A 272 -4.67 -23.83 -48.97
N ARG A 273 -5.78 -24.49 -49.34
CA ARG A 273 -5.82 -25.44 -50.45
C ARG A 273 -5.93 -24.65 -51.75
N GLY A 274 -4.80 -24.45 -52.42
CA GLY A 274 -4.81 -24.48 -53.89
C GLY A 274 -4.82 -23.15 -54.64
N ARG A 275 -4.09 -22.13 -54.20
CA ARG A 275 -3.46 -21.22 -55.19
C ARG A 275 -2.14 -21.81 -55.65
N THR A 276 -2.25 -22.85 -56.48
CA THR A 276 -1.15 -23.29 -57.33
C THR A 276 -0.60 -22.08 -58.08
N CYS A 277 0.70 -21.86 -57.96
CA CYS A 277 1.44 -20.90 -58.76
C CYS A 277 1.05 -21.06 -60.24
N ARG A 278 0.31 -20.08 -60.77
CA ARG A 278 0.07 -19.97 -62.21
C ARG A 278 1.43 -19.67 -62.83
N ALA A 279 2.08 -20.72 -63.32
CA ALA A 279 3.35 -20.67 -64.03
C ALA A 279 3.27 -19.59 -65.10
N GLY A 280 4.12 -18.56 -64.95
CA GLY A 280 4.31 -17.53 -65.95
C GLY A 280 4.76 -18.17 -67.26
N ASN A 281 3.91 -18.05 -68.26
CA ASN A 281 4.20 -18.36 -69.65
C ASN A 281 5.26 -17.36 -70.16
N ARG A 282 6.55 -17.73 -70.09
CA ARG A 282 7.65 -17.01 -70.74
C ARG A 282 7.49 -17.18 -72.26
N ARG A 283 7.05 -16.12 -72.94
CA ARG A 283 7.22 -15.99 -74.39
C ARG A 283 8.72 -15.89 -74.69
N GLN A 284 9.25 -16.82 -75.47
CA GLN A 284 10.54 -16.70 -76.16
C GLN A 284 10.41 -15.66 -77.29
N PRO A 285 11.33 -14.69 -77.41
CA PRO A 285 11.46 -13.90 -78.63
C PRO A 285 12.20 -14.72 -79.70
N SER A 286 11.59 -14.81 -80.88
CA SER A 286 12.22 -15.28 -82.11
C SER A 286 13.26 -14.26 -82.58
N SER A 287 14.50 -14.71 -82.75
CA SER A 287 15.55 -13.97 -83.45
C SER A 287 15.70 -14.54 -84.87
N ASP A 288 15.34 -13.72 -85.85
CA ASP A 288 15.88 -13.75 -87.22
C ASP A 288 17.34 -13.25 -87.24
#